data_AF-A0A497S0Q4-F1
#
_entry.id   AF-A0A497S0Q4-F1
#
_cell.length_a   1.000
_cell.length_b   1.000
_cell.length_c   1.000
_cell.angle_alpha   90.00
_cell.angle_beta   90.00
_cell.angle_gamma   90.00
#
_symmetry.space_group_name_H-M   'P 1'
#
loop_
_entity.id
_entity.type
_entity.pdbx_description
1 polymer ?
#
loop_
_entity_poly.entity_id
_entity_poly.type
_entity_poly.pdbx_seq_one_letter_code
_entity_poly.pdbx_strand_id
1 'polypeptide(L)'
;MVEPRLRSRSLKRVQRRTPGGRTVTHYRREKPNKHRCGRCGKILNGVSNDIPSRIRKLSKSEKVPTRRYAGVLCANCLERLIRYETRFEVKFRYPEFKDIELRRDLTLEKFLPRGWWQDISSEK
;
A
#
# COMPACT_ATOMS: atom_id res chain seq x y z
N MET A 1 -11.99 19.53 36.45
CA MET A 1 -12.54 19.50 35.07
C MET A 1 -11.66 18.61 34.20
N VAL A 2 -12.21 17.79 33.29
CA VAL A 2 -11.39 16.92 32.40
C VAL A 2 -10.78 17.77 31.28
N GLU A 3 -9.51 17.51 30.94
CA GLU A 3 -8.79 18.17 29.83
C GLU A 3 -9.62 18.13 28.53
N PRO A 4 -9.74 19.25 27.79
CA PRO A 4 -10.58 19.34 26.58
C PRO A 4 -10.33 18.23 25.54
N ARG A 5 -9.06 17.87 25.31
CA ARG A 5 -8.66 16.82 24.35
C ARG A 5 -9.27 15.44 24.64
N LEU A 6 -9.56 15.14 25.91
CA LEU A 6 -10.07 13.84 26.36
C LEU A 6 -11.60 13.75 26.30
N ARG A 7 -12.28 14.87 26.05
CA ARG A 7 -13.75 14.93 25.94
C ARG A 7 -14.26 14.31 24.64
N SER A 8 -13.52 14.47 23.56
CA SER A 8 -13.86 13.93 22.23
C SER A 8 -13.67 12.41 22.12
N ARG A 9 -14.28 11.79 21.10
CA ARG A 9 -14.14 10.36 20.78
C ARG A 9 -12.87 10.00 19.98
N SER A 10 -11.99 10.98 19.75
CA SER A 10 -10.75 10.79 18.98
C SER A 10 -9.75 9.84 19.66
N LEU A 11 -9.79 9.77 21.00
CA LEU A 11 -8.99 8.86 21.81
C LEU A 11 -9.87 7.75 22.37
N LYS A 12 -9.42 6.51 22.18
CA LYS A 12 -10.05 5.33 22.77
C LYS A 12 -9.80 5.30 24.27
N ARG A 13 -10.90 5.23 25.02
CA ARG A 13 -10.91 5.06 26.47
C ARG A 13 -10.84 3.57 26.79
N VAL A 14 -9.86 3.18 27.59
CA VAL A 14 -9.71 1.79 28.05
C VAL A 14 -9.61 1.80 29.56
N GLN A 15 -10.64 1.26 30.21
CA GLN A 15 -10.60 1.05 31.66
C GLN A 15 -9.77 -0.19 31.97
N ARG A 16 -8.81 -0.05 32.87
CA ARG A 16 -7.96 -1.13 33.38
C ARG A 16 -7.88 -1.03 34.90
N ARG A 17 -7.84 -2.19 35.56
CA ARG A 17 -7.49 -2.27 36.98
C ARG A 17 -5.97 -2.17 37.11
N THR A 18 -5.50 -1.30 37.99
CA THR A 18 -4.08 -1.19 38.34
C THR A 18 -3.74 -2.23 39.41
N PRO A 19 -2.45 -2.56 39.61
CA PRO A 19 -2.03 -3.50 40.65
C PRO A 19 -2.52 -3.14 42.06
N GLY A 20 -2.71 -1.85 42.36
CA GLY A 20 -3.28 -1.37 43.63
C GLY A 20 -4.81 -1.47 43.74
N GLY A 21 -5.47 -2.27 42.90
CA GLY A 21 -6.91 -2.52 42.95
C GLY A 21 -7.81 -1.39 42.43
N ARG A 22 -7.24 -0.27 41.98
CA ARG A 22 -8.01 0.89 41.47
C ARG A 22 -8.33 0.73 39.98
N THR A 23 -9.52 1.14 39.55
CA THR A 23 -9.87 1.19 38.13
C THR A 23 -9.50 2.55 37.55
N VAL A 24 -8.59 2.58 36.57
CA VAL A 24 -8.11 3.80 35.91
C VAL A 24 -8.47 3.78 34.43
N THR A 25 -8.83 4.94 33.88
CA THR A 25 -9.10 5.11 32.45
C THR A 25 -7.83 5.54 31.72
N HIS A 26 -7.32 4.68 30.85
CA HIS A 26 -6.22 5.01 29.95
C HIS A 26 -6.75 5.51 28.61
N TYR A 27 -6.18 6.61 28.12
CA TYR A 27 -6.49 7.16 26.79
C TYR A 27 -5.40 6.74 25.82
N ARG A 28 -5.79 6.11 24.71
CA ARG A 28 -4.86 5.74 23.63
C ARG A 28 -5.45 6.04 22.27
N ARG A 29 -4.60 6.30 21.27
CA ARG A 29 -5.02 6.42 19.88
C ARG A 29 -5.46 5.05 19.34
N GLU A 30 -6.42 5.07 18.43
CA GLU A 30 -6.88 3.86 17.75
C GLU A 30 -5.85 3.38 16.72
N LYS A 31 -5.81 2.07 16.52
CA LYS A 31 -5.00 1.48 15.45
C LYS A 31 -5.71 1.76 14.12
N PRO A 32 -5.00 2.27 13.10
CA PRO A 32 -5.57 2.44 11.77
C PRO A 32 -6.03 1.10 11.17
N ASN A 33 -6.99 1.22 10.24
CA ASN A 33 -7.44 0.08 9.44
C ASN A 33 -6.30 -0.51 8.61
N LYS A 34 -6.44 -1.80 8.25
CA LYS A 34 -5.47 -2.49 7.40
C LYS A 34 -5.34 -1.79 6.04
N HIS A 35 -4.13 -1.76 5.51
CA HIS A 35 -3.85 -1.20 4.19
C HIS A 35 -4.54 -2.01 3.08
N ARG A 36 -5.03 -1.31 2.06
CA ARG A 36 -5.73 -1.91 0.91
C ARG A 36 -4.95 -1.67 -0.37
N CYS A 37 -5.07 -2.60 -1.31
CA CYS A 37 -4.49 -2.50 -2.64
C CYS A 37 -5.15 -1.38 -3.43
N GLY A 38 -4.36 -0.51 -4.05
CA GLY A 38 -4.85 0.62 -4.84
C GLY A 38 -5.64 0.23 -6.09
N ARG A 39 -5.53 -1.01 -6.58
CA ARG A 39 -6.24 -1.51 -7.76
C ARG A 39 -7.48 -2.33 -7.41
N CYS A 40 -7.31 -3.37 -6.60
CA CYS A 40 -8.37 -4.36 -6.33
C CYS A 40 -9.02 -4.23 -4.95
N GLY A 41 -8.57 -3.30 -4.10
CA GLY A 41 -9.12 -3.08 -2.75
C GLY A 41 -8.86 -4.21 -1.74
N LYS A 42 -8.20 -5.30 -2.14
CA LYS A 42 -7.80 -6.41 -1.25
C LYS A 42 -6.86 -5.93 -0.17
N ILE A 43 -6.92 -6.56 1.00
CA ILE A 43 -6.04 -6.26 2.13
C ILE A 43 -4.59 -6.61 1.76
N LEU A 44 -3.66 -5.72 2.08
CA LEU A 44 -2.23 -5.94 1.89
C LEU A 44 -1.64 -6.68 3.10
N ASN A 45 -1.16 -7.89 2.85
CA ASN A 45 -0.47 -8.69 3.86
C ASN A 45 1.00 -8.24 3.97
N GLY A 46 1.56 -8.31 5.18
CA GLY A 46 2.95 -7.94 5.44
C GLY A 46 3.23 -6.44 5.51
N VAL A 47 2.21 -5.58 5.46
CA VAL A 47 2.35 -4.13 5.66
C VAL A 47 1.87 -3.79 7.07
N SER A 48 2.76 -3.21 7.89
CA SER A 48 2.44 -2.87 9.28
C SER A 48 1.34 -1.81 9.35
N ASN A 49 0.31 -2.03 10.17
CA ASN A 49 -0.72 -1.04 10.47
C ASN A 49 -0.60 -0.57 11.92
N ASP A 50 0.03 0.58 12.13
CA ASP A 50 0.05 1.25 13.43
C ASP A 50 -0.02 2.76 13.25
N ILE A 51 -0.02 3.49 14.36
CA ILE A 51 -0.02 4.95 14.39
C ILE A 51 1.28 5.45 13.73
N PRO A 52 1.27 6.58 12.99
CA PRO A 52 2.46 7.10 12.31
C PRO A 52 3.71 7.26 13.20
N SER A 53 3.51 7.60 14.47
CA SER A 53 4.61 7.71 15.45
C SER A 53 5.30 6.39 15.76
N ARG A 54 4.57 5.26 15.72
CA ARG A 54 5.15 3.92 15.89
C ARG A 54 5.71 3.39 14.59
N ILE A 55 5.00 3.60 13.47
CA ILE A 55 5.50 3.21 12.14
C ILE A 55 6.87 3.82 11.89
N ARG A 56 7.09 5.12 12.21
CA ARG A 56 8.39 5.76 12.00
C ARG A 56 9.56 5.04 12.69
N LYS A 57 9.32 4.44 13.87
CA LYS A 57 10.31 3.71 14.68
C LYS A 57 10.63 2.32 14.14
N LEU A 58 9.76 1.73 13.32
CA LEU A 58 9.99 0.41 12.73
C LEU A 58 11.15 0.47 11.71
N SER A 59 11.85 -0.65 11.57
CA SER A 59 12.83 -0.85 10.50
C SER A 59 12.16 -0.92 9.12
N LYS A 60 12.95 -0.82 8.05
CA LYS A 60 12.41 -0.86 6.67
C LYS A 60 11.71 -2.19 6.37
N SER A 61 12.28 -3.30 6.82
CA SER A 61 11.75 -4.66 6.63
C SER A 61 10.44 -4.89 7.38
N GLU A 62 10.29 -4.32 8.58
CA GLU A 62 9.04 -4.40 9.36
C GLU A 62 7.91 -3.55 8.76
N LYS A 63 8.25 -2.44 8.10
CA LYS A 63 7.27 -1.54 7.48
C LYS A 63 6.61 -2.17 6.26
N VAL A 64 7.43 -2.71 5.35
CA VAL A 64 6.98 -3.09 4.00
C VAL A 64 7.83 -4.26 3.46
N PRO A 65 7.24 -5.20 2.68
CA PRO A 65 8.01 -6.23 2.01
C PRO A 65 9.00 -5.69 0.96
N THR A 66 10.08 -6.41 0.71
CA THR A 66 11.13 -6.08 -0.27
C THR A 66 10.73 -6.45 -1.71
N ARG A 67 9.73 -5.76 -2.28
CA ARG A 67 9.36 -5.91 -3.70
C ARG A 67 8.93 -4.58 -4.32
N ARG A 68 8.89 -4.51 -5.66
CA ARG A 68 8.39 -3.35 -6.40
C ARG A 68 6.91 -3.09 -6.03
N TYR A 69 6.55 -1.82 -5.85
CA TYR A 69 5.21 -1.36 -5.44
C TYR A 69 4.65 -2.03 -4.15
N ALA A 70 5.52 -2.45 -3.22
CA ALA A 70 5.07 -2.94 -1.92
C ALA A 70 4.36 -1.82 -1.13
N GLY A 71 3.31 -2.16 -0.40
CA GLY A 71 2.47 -1.18 0.29
C GLY A 71 1.40 -0.48 -0.58
N VAL A 72 1.48 -0.63 -1.91
CA VAL A 72 0.52 -0.03 -2.86
C VAL A 72 -0.28 -1.11 -3.59
N LEU A 73 0.42 -2.08 -4.18
CA LEU A 73 -0.19 -3.17 -4.95
C LEU A 73 -0.07 -4.50 -4.21
N CYS A 74 -1.05 -5.39 -4.36
CA CYS A 74 -0.93 -6.79 -3.95
C CYS A 74 -0.07 -7.58 -4.95
N ALA A 75 0.40 -8.77 -4.57
CA ALA A 75 1.25 -9.62 -5.42
C ALA A 75 0.61 -9.90 -6.79
N ASN A 76 -0.68 -10.25 -6.82
CA ASN A 76 -1.37 -10.57 -8.08
C ASN A 76 -1.52 -9.34 -9.00
N CYS A 77 -1.74 -8.15 -8.43
CA CYS A 77 -1.83 -6.93 -9.23
C CYS A 77 -0.45 -6.49 -9.74
N LEU A 78 0.60 -6.69 -8.94
CA LEU A 78 1.98 -6.47 -9.35
C LEU A 78 2.38 -7.39 -10.49
N GLU A 79 2.08 -8.68 -10.38
CA GLU A 79 2.35 -9.66 -11.44
C GLU A 79 1.64 -9.28 -12.75
N ARG A 80 0.37 -8.88 -12.69
CA ARG A 80 -0.36 -8.39 -13.86
C ARG A 80 0.28 -7.13 -14.45
N LEU A 81 0.79 -6.23 -13.61
CA LEU A 81 1.48 -5.01 -14.06
C LEU A 81 2.77 -5.36 -14.79
N ILE A 82 3.59 -6.25 -14.23
CA ILE A 82 4.85 -6.69 -14.84
C ILE A 82 4.56 -7.38 -16.18
N ARG A 83 3.62 -8.34 -16.21
CA ARG A 83 3.22 -9.01 -17.46
C ARG A 83 2.71 -8.02 -18.51
N TYR A 84 2.01 -6.98 -18.09
CA TYR A 84 1.54 -5.92 -18.97
C TYR A 84 2.72 -5.16 -19.57
N GLU A 85 3.62 -4.65 -18.73
CA GLU A 85 4.86 -3.96 -19.15
C GLU A 85 5.66 -4.80 -20.15
N THR A 86 5.92 -6.07 -19.83
CA THR A 86 6.65 -7.01 -20.70
C THR A 86 5.96 -7.26 -22.03
N ARG A 87 4.62 -7.31 -22.08
CA ARG A 87 3.89 -7.50 -23.34
C ARG A 87 4.05 -6.32 -24.30
N PHE A 88 4.07 -5.09 -23.77
CA PHE A 88 4.33 -3.90 -24.58
C PHE A 88 5.79 -3.85 -25.04
N GLU A 89 6.73 -4.15 -24.14
CA GLU A 89 8.14 -4.27 -24.47
C GLU A 89 8.36 -5.27 -25.62
N VAL A 90 7.77 -6.47 -25.54
CA VAL A 90 7.92 -7.49 -26.58
C VAL A 90 7.38 -7.02 -27.93
N LYS A 91 6.20 -6.38 -27.93
CA LYS A 91 5.56 -5.88 -29.15
C LYS A 91 6.40 -4.82 -29.88
N PHE A 92 7.07 -3.94 -29.13
CA PHE A 92 7.83 -2.83 -29.72
C PHE A 92 9.27 -3.21 -30.07
N ARG A 93 9.92 -4.06 -29.26
CA ARG A 93 11.33 -4.41 -29.44
C ARG A 93 11.55 -5.51 -30.48
N TYR A 94 10.62 -6.47 -30.59
CA TYR A 94 10.80 -7.64 -31.46
C TYR A 94 9.89 -7.57 -32.69
N PRO A 95 10.45 -7.50 -33.91
CA PRO A 95 9.68 -7.42 -35.16
C PRO A 95 8.69 -8.58 -35.35
N GLU A 96 9.02 -9.77 -34.84
CA GLU A 96 8.24 -11.00 -34.97
C GLU A 96 6.89 -10.90 -34.25
N PHE A 97 6.78 -10.04 -33.24
CA PHE A 97 5.62 -9.92 -32.35
C PHE A 97 4.83 -8.62 -32.57
N LYS A 98 5.03 -7.94 -33.71
CA LYS A 98 4.41 -6.66 -34.04
C LYS A 98 2.87 -6.75 -34.10
N ASP A 99 2.35 -7.90 -34.52
CA ASP A 99 0.92 -8.12 -34.74
C ASP A 99 0.14 -8.47 -33.46
N ILE A 100 0.80 -8.51 -32.29
CA ILE A 100 0.13 -8.77 -31.02
C ILE A 100 -0.88 -7.65 -30.72
N GLU A 101 -2.16 -8.01 -30.59
CA GLU A 101 -3.19 -7.10 -30.10
C GLU A 101 -3.07 -6.91 -28.58
N LEU A 102 -2.84 -5.66 -28.16
CA LEU A 102 -2.79 -5.28 -26.76
C LEU A 102 -3.97 -4.36 -26.47
N ARG A 103 -4.88 -4.82 -25.61
CA ARG A 103 -5.91 -3.97 -25.02
C ARG A 103 -5.30 -3.14 -23.91
N ARG A 104 -5.55 -1.84 -23.92
CA ARG A 104 -5.11 -0.95 -22.84
C ARG A 104 -5.89 -1.23 -21.56
N ASP A 105 -5.17 -1.44 -20.47
CA ASP A 105 -5.76 -1.58 -19.13
C ASP A 105 -5.43 -0.34 -18.30
N LEU A 106 -6.35 0.64 -18.33
CA LEU A 106 -6.23 1.91 -17.60
C LEU A 106 -6.07 1.70 -16.08
N THR A 107 -6.55 0.57 -15.55
CA THR A 107 -6.42 0.25 -14.12
C THR A 107 -5.01 -0.17 -13.73
N LEU A 108 -4.19 -0.60 -14.69
CA LEU A 108 -2.77 -0.90 -14.52
C LEU A 108 -1.89 0.30 -14.87
N GLU A 109 -2.18 0.97 -15.99
CA GLU A 109 -1.40 2.11 -16.48
C GLU A 109 -1.31 3.26 -15.47
N LYS A 110 -2.34 3.41 -14.62
CA LYS A 110 -2.33 4.36 -13.50
C LYS A 110 -1.09 4.26 -12.59
N PHE A 111 -0.48 3.08 -12.48
CA PHE A 111 0.67 2.83 -11.61
C PHE A 111 2.02 2.93 -12.33
N LEU A 112 2.00 3.05 -13.67
CA LEU A 112 3.18 3.25 -14.49
C LEU A 112 3.52 4.75 -14.60
N PRO A 113 4.78 5.11 -14.84
CA PRO A 113 5.16 6.50 -15.06
C PRO A 113 4.45 7.08 -16.29
N ARG A 114 4.29 8.41 -16.30
CA ARG A 114 3.76 9.09 -17.48
C ARG A 114 4.73 8.89 -18.65
N GLY A 115 4.20 8.59 -19.83
CA GLY A 115 5.02 8.38 -21.02
C GLY A 115 5.79 7.05 -21.05
N TRP A 116 5.53 6.10 -20.15
CA TRP A 116 6.28 4.84 -20.06
C TRP A 116 6.40 4.03 -21.39
N TRP A 117 5.45 4.19 -22.31
CA TRP A 117 5.47 3.55 -23.63
C TRP A 117 6.41 4.25 -24.64
N GLN A 118 6.73 5.53 -24.40
CA GLN A 118 7.62 6.31 -25.27
C GLN A 118 9.04 5.77 -25.16
N ASP A 119 9.52 5.54 -23.93
CA ASP A 119 10.83 4.94 -23.65
C ASP A 119 11.00 3.61 -24.40
N ILE A 120 9.98 2.75 -24.30
CA ILE A 120 9.93 1.44 -24.96
C ILE A 120 9.93 1.57 -26.50
N SER A 121 9.27 2.60 -27.04
CA SER A 121 9.20 2.83 -28.48
C SER A 121 10.43 3.55 -29.05
N SER A 122 11.21 4.24 -28.21
CA SER A 122 12.39 5.02 -28.61
C SER A 122 13.69 4.21 -28.68
N GLU A 123 13.77 3.06 -28.01
CA GLU A 123 14.92 2.14 -28.10
C GLU A 123 14.90 1.29 -29.39
N LYS A 124 14.81 1.94 -30.55
CA LYS A 124 15.08 1.33 -31.85
C LYS A 124 16.55 1.40 -32.23
#